data_AF-A0A7S4RYL5-F1
#
_entry.id   AF-A0A7S4RYL5-F1
#
_cell.length_a   1.000
_cell.length_b   1.000
_cell.length_c   1.000
_cell.angle_alpha   90.00
_cell.angle_beta   90.00
_cell.angle_gamma   90.00
#
_symmetry.space_group_name_H-M   'P 1'
#
loop_
_entity.id
_entity.type
_entity.pdbx_description
1 polymer ?
#
loop_
_entity_poly.entity_id
_entity_poly.type
_entity_poly.pdbx_seq_one_letter_code
_entity_poly.pdbx_strand_id
1 'polypeptide(L)'
;HRLWISLFVSYAETEYCNGNFENVRNTVNSIIAHAKSFSDKIPAYKTLCLCVGSGRKNYRRSAQIGLDVLGQLGEHFSINQSQVTAMAEFLKTKFLLLGKDVDKIGRAH
;
A
#
# COMPACT_ATOMS: atom_id res chain seq x y z
N HIS A 1 -0.61 -8.16 19.04
CA HIS A 1 -0.96 -8.01 17.61
C HIS A 1 -0.10 -6.97 16.90
N ARG A 2 -0.18 -5.68 17.28
CA ARG A 2 0.59 -4.60 16.63
C ARG A 2 2.12 -4.81 16.61
N LEU A 3 2.69 -5.35 17.69
CA LEU A 3 4.13 -5.68 17.77
C LEU A 3 4.56 -6.74 16.75
N TRP A 4 3.77 -7.78 16.54
CA TRP A 4 4.05 -8.84 15.57
C TRP A 4 4.03 -8.27 14.15
N ILE A 5 3.03 -7.45 13.82
CA ILE A 5 2.90 -6.82 12.50
C ILE A 5 4.10 -5.90 12.24
N SER A 6 4.46 -5.05 13.21
CA SER A 6 5.62 -4.16 13.08
C SER A 6 6.92 -4.94 12.81
N LEU A 7 7.17 -6.02 13.56
CA LEU A 7 8.35 -6.86 13.39
C LEU A 7 8.42 -7.49 11.99
N PHE A 8 7.30 -8.06 11.52
CA PHE A 8 7.24 -8.69 10.21
C PHE A 8 7.33 -7.68 9.07
N VAL A 9 6.81 -6.46 9.25
CA VAL A 9 6.99 -5.37 8.29
C VAL A 9 8.46 -4.98 8.20
N SER A 10 9.13 -4.75 9.33
CA SER A 10 10.57 -4.43 9.33
C SER A 10 11.43 -5.56 8.75
N TYR A 11 11.05 -6.82 9.00
CA TYR A 11 11.68 -7.97 8.34
C TYR A 11 11.49 -7.94 6.82
N ALA A 12 10.26 -7.72 6.34
CA ALA A 12 9.99 -7.59 4.90
C ALA A 12 10.75 -6.42 4.25
N GLU A 13 10.87 -5.27 4.93
CA GLU A 13 11.65 -4.13 4.44
C GLU A 13 13.14 -4.46 4.37
N THR A 14 13.67 -5.21 5.34
CA THR A 14 15.07 -5.66 5.36
C THR A 14 15.34 -6.64 4.21
N GLU A 15 14.47 -7.63 4.01
CA GLU A 15 14.58 -8.57 2.89
C GLU A 15 14.48 -7.85 1.54
N TYR A 16 13.66 -6.80 1.44
CA TYR A 16 13.58 -5.96 0.24
C TYR A 16 14.91 -5.26 -0.05
N CYS A 17 15.54 -4.66 0.97
CA CYS A 17 16.86 -4.03 0.84
C CYS A 17 17.95 -5.04 0.43
N ASN A 18 17.81 -6.30 0.86
CA ASN A 18 18.70 -7.40 0.48
C ASN A 18 18.42 -7.99 -0.91
N GLY A 19 17.37 -7.54 -1.60
CA GLY A 19 16.95 -8.07 -2.91
C GLY A 19 16.22 -9.42 -2.84
N ASN A 20 15.86 -9.89 -1.64
CA ASN A 20 15.17 -11.16 -1.42
C ASN A 20 13.66 -11.03 -1.66
N PHE A 21 13.27 -10.64 -2.88
CA PHE A 21 11.89 -10.28 -3.23
C PHE A 21 10.85 -11.38 -2.98
N GLU A 22 11.24 -12.66 -3.06
CA GLU A 22 10.33 -13.77 -2.77
C GLU A 22 9.98 -13.84 -1.28
N ASN A 23 10.97 -13.63 -0.40
CA ASN A 23 10.76 -13.55 1.04
C ASN A 23 9.89 -12.35 1.42
N VAL A 24 10.08 -11.21 0.73
CA VAL A 24 9.21 -10.04 0.90
C VAL A 24 7.76 -10.41 0.60
N ARG A 25 7.51 -11.08 -0.54
CA ARG A 25 6.15 -11.47 -0.94
C ARG A 25 5.51 -12.43 0.06
N ASN A 26 6.25 -13.44 0.50
CA ASN A 26 5.76 -14.41 1.48
C ASN A 26 5.43 -13.75 2.83
N THR A 27 6.32 -12.87 3.30
CA THR A 27 6.15 -12.14 4.56
C THR A 27 4.95 -11.21 4.49
N VAL A 28 4.79 -10.45 3.40
CA VAL A 28 3.65 -9.55 3.20
C VAL A 28 2.33 -10.33 3.12
N ASN A 29 2.29 -11.44 2.38
CA ASN A 29 1.10 -12.28 2.31
C ASN A 29 0.69 -12.80 3.70
N SER A 30 1.67 -13.19 4.53
CA SER A 30 1.43 -13.62 5.90
C SER A 30 0.85 -12.48 6.76
N ILE A 31 1.39 -11.26 6.65
CA ILE A 31 0.86 -10.09 7.35
C ILE A 31 -0.59 -9.81 6.92
N ILE A 32 -0.85 -9.78 5.61
CA ILE A 32 -2.19 -9.49 5.05
C ILE A 32 -3.23 -10.52 5.51
N ALA A 33 -2.84 -11.80 5.62
CA ALA A 33 -3.72 -12.88 6.08
C ALA A 33 -4.08 -12.79 7.56
N HIS A 34 -3.17 -12.31 8.41
CA HIS A 34 -3.35 -12.32 9.88
C HIS A 34 -3.66 -10.94 10.49
N ALA A 35 -3.50 -9.86 9.73
CA ALA A 35 -3.82 -8.52 10.19
C ALA A 35 -5.34 -8.38 10.42
N LYS A 36 -5.71 -7.87 11.60
CA LYS A 36 -7.10 -7.75 12.06
C LYS A 36 -7.77 -6.48 11.53
N SER A 37 -6.98 -5.46 11.23
CA SER A 37 -7.46 -4.19 10.69
C SER A 37 -6.82 -3.93 9.33
N PHE A 38 -7.51 -3.13 8.50
CA PHE A 38 -6.95 -2.70 7.23
C PHE A 38 -5.75 -1.76 7.44
N SER A 39 -5.77 -0.90 8.48
CA SER A 39 -4.66 0.02 8.76
C SER A 39 -3.37 -0.74 9.04
N ASP A 40 -3.46 -1.90 9.70
CA ASP A 40 -2.30 -2.77 9.94
C ASP A 40 -1.73 -3.39 8.66
N LYS A 41 -2.51 -3.47 7.57
CA LYS A 41 -2.07 -4.01 6.27
C LYS A 41 -1.36 -2.96 5.41
N ILE A 42 -1.61 -1.67 5.64
CA ILE A 42 -1.06 -0.56 4.82
C ILE A 42 0.47 -0.62 4.71
N PRO A 43 1.23 -0.78 5.81
CA PRO A 43 2.70 -0.87 5.72
C PRO A 43 3.15 -2.07 4.88
N ALA A 44 2.46 -3.20 4.99
CA ALA A 44 2.78 -4.40 4.22
C ALA A 44 2.50 -4.21 2.71
N TYR A 45 1.38 -3.57 2.35
CA TYR A 45 1.07 -3.21 0.96
C TYR A 45 2.10 -2.24 0.37
N LYS A 46 2.60 -1.28 1.15
CA LYS A 46 3.67 -0.37 0.73
C LYS A 46 4.94 -1.16 0.36
N THR A 47 5.37 -2.08 1.22
CA THR A 47 6.55 -2.92 0.95
C THR A 47 6.36 -3.81 -0.28
N LEU A 48 5.14 -4.33 -0.49
CA LEU A 48 4.80 -5.09 -1.70
C LEU A 48 4.85 -4.23 -2.96
N CYS A 49 4.33 -3.01 -2.93
CA CYS A 49 4.42 -2.07 -4.06
C CYS A 49 5.88 -1.80 -4.42
N LEU A 50 6.73 -1.53 -3.45
CA LEU A 50 8.18 -1.34 -3.67
C LEU A 50 8.80 -2.60 -4.30
N CYS A 51 8.54 -3.76 -3.71
CA CYS A 51 9.02 -5.05 -4.22
C CYS A 51 8.60 -5.31 -5.68
N VAL A 52 7.33 -5.08 -6.02
CA VAL A 52 6.80 -5.29 -7.37
C VAL A 52 7.36 -4.24 -8.34
N GLY A 53 7.47 -2.99 -7.89
CA GLY A 53 7.97 -1.86 -8.67
C GLY A 53 9.46 -1.98 -9.03
N SER A 54 10.26 -2.66 -8.21
CA SER A 54 11.69 -2.88 -8.46
C SER A 54 12.00 -3.84 -9.61
N GLY A 55 11.01 -4.57 -10.13
CA GLY A 55 11.16 -5.39 -11.33
C GLY A 55 11.11 -4.57 -12.63
N ARG A 56 11.93 -4.92 -13.63
CA ARG A 56 11.89 -4.28 -14.96
C ARG A 56 10.47 -4.33 -15.53
N LYS A 57 9.89 -3.16 -15.83
CA LYS A 57 8.54 -2.96 -16.42
C LYS A 57 7.33 -3.30 -15.53
N ASN A 58 7.49 -3.52 -14.23
CA ASN A 58 6.38 -3.85 -13.32
C ASN A 58 5.78 -2.65 -12.57
N TYR A 59 6.18 -1.42 -12.91
CA TYR A 59 5.65 -0.19 -12.30
C TYR A 59 4.13 -0.04 -12.48
N ARG A 60 3.55 -0.49 -13.61
CA ARG A 60 2.11 -0.51 -13.81
C ARG A 60 1.40 -1.41 -12.80
N ARG A 61 1.96 -2.58 -12.53
CA ARG A 61 1.42 -3.54 -11.56
C ARG A 61 1.53 -3.00 -10.14
N SER A 62 2.64 -2.33 -9.80
CA SER A 62 2.77 -1.64 -8.51
C SER A 62 1.74 -0.52 -8.36
N ALA A 63 1.52 0.28 -9.41
CA ALA A 63 0.51 1.34 -9.38
C ALA A 63 -0.90 0.75 -9.20
N GLN A 64 -1.22 -0.33 -9.92
CA GLN A 64 -2.50 -1.02 -9.79
C GLN A 64 -2.75 -1.53 -8.37
N ILE A 65 -1.76 -2.16 -7.72
CA ILE A 65 -1.87 -2.57 -6.31
C ILE A 65 -2.15 -1.36 -5.40
N GLY A 66 -1.47 -0.24 -5.63
CA GLY A 66 -1.72 0.99 -4.87
C GLY A 66 -3.14 1.53 -5.06
N LEU A 67 -3.64 1.54 -6.30
CA LEU A 67 -5.00 1.97 -6.62
C LEU A 67 -6.05 1.01 -6.05
N ASP A 68 -5.81 -0.30 -6.07
CA ASP A 68 -6.70 -1.29 -5.47
C ASP A 68 -6.79 -1.14 -3.94
N VAL A 69 -5.68 -0.77 -3.29
CA VAL A 69 -5.63 -0.45 -1.85
C VAL A 69 -6.39 0.85 -1.56
N LEU A 70 -6.26 1.87 -2.41
CA LEU A 70 -7.03 3.11 -2.30
C LEU A 70 -8.54 2.90 -2.53
N GLY A 71 -8.90 2.03 -3.47
CA GLY A 71 -10.29 1.62 -3.70
C GLY A 71 -10.91 0.96 -2.46
N GLN A 72 -10.14 0.14 -1.74
CA GLN A 72 -10.58 -0.45 -0.47
C GLN A 72 -10.74 0.58 0.67
N LEU A 73 -10.12 1.76 0.55
CA LEU A 73 -10.30 2.89 1.47
C LEU A 73 -11.46 3.82 1.05
N GLY A 74 -12.16 3.51 -0.05
CA GLY A 74 -13.28 4.30 -0.56
C GLY A 74 -12.90 5.31 -1.65
N GLU A 75 -11.64 5.37 -2.08
CA GLU A 75 -11.21 6.21 -3.19
C GLU A 75 -11.12 5.40 -4.50
N HIS A 76 -12.13 5.55 -5.35
CA HIS A 76 -12.18 4.87 -6.64
C HIS A 76 -11.52 5.71 -7.74
N PHE A 77 -10.31 5.33 -8.14
CA PHE A 77 -9.62 5.90 -9.29
C PHE A 77 -9.92 5.07 -10.55
N SER A 78 -10.58 5.66 -11.55
CA SER A 78 -10.85 4.99 -12.82
C SER A 78 -9.57 4.89 -13.67
N ILE A 79 -9.06 3.68 -13.87
CA ILE A 79 -7.86 3.40 -14.69
C ILE A 79 -8.05 3.79 -16.18
N ASN A 80 -9.29 3.97 -16.63
CA ASN A 80 -9.62 4.36 -18.02
C ASN A 80 -9.66 5.88 -18.24
N GLN A 81 -9.42 6.70 -17.22
CA GLN A 81 -9.25 8.13 -17.41
C GLN A 81 -7.77 8.41 -17.74
N SER A 82 -7.55 9.33 -18.70
CA SER A 82 -6.24 9.86 -19.08
C SER A 82 -5.27 9.91 -17.89
N GLN A 83 -4.00 9.49 -18.07
CA GLN A 83 -2.98 9.53 -17.00
C GLN A 83 -2.92 10.88 -16.27
N VAL A 84 -3.29 11.96 -16.96
CA VAL A 84 -3.39 13.32 -16.42
C VAL A 84 -4.52 13.43 -15.38
N THR A 85 -5.67 12.82 -15.63
CA THR A 85 -6.82 12.80 -14.71
C THR A 85 -6.52 11.97 -13.48
N ALA A 86 -5.92 10.78 -13.63
CA ALA A 86 -5.48 9.96 -12.49
C ALA A 86 -4.44 10.69 -11.63
N MET A 87 -3.49 11.41 -12.26
CA MET A 87 -2.51 12.24 -11.54
C MET A 87 -3.19 13.41 -10.80
N ALA A 88 -4.17 14.06 -11.43
CA ALA A 88 -4.90 15.17 -10.83
C ALA A 88 -5.72 14.72 -9.60
N GLU A 89 -6.39 13.57 -9.68
CA GLU A 89 -7.10 13.01 -8.54
C GLU A 89 -6.11 12.59 -7.44
N PHE A 90 -4.98 11.97 -7.78
CA PHE A 90 -3.97 11.60 -6.79
C PHE A 90 -3.39 12.83 -6.06
N LEU A 91 -3.12 13.92 -6.79
CA LEU A 91 -2.68 15.18 -6.19
C LEU A 91 -3.76 15.77 -5.27
N LYS A 92 -5.03 15.74 -5.71
CA LYS A 92 -6.16 16.21 -4.90
C LYS A 92 -6.32 15.41 -3.61
N THR A 93 -6.25 14.08 -3.69
CA THR A 93 -6.22 13.18 -2.54
C THR A 93 -5.04 13.49 -1.62
N LYS A 94 -3.83 13.64 -2.17
CA LYS A 94 -2.64 14.00 -1.39
C LYS A 94 -2.83 15.33 -0.64
N PHE A 95 -3.43 16.33 -1.27
CA PHE A 95 -3.76 17.61 -0.64
C PHE A 95 -4.86 17.48 0.44
N LEU A 96 -5.89 16.67 0.22
CA LEU A 96 -6.97 16.44 1.19
C LEU A 96 -6.52 15.66 2.43
N LEU A 97 -5.51 14.80 2.26
CA LEU A 97 -4.87 14.04 3.35
C LEU A 97 -3.80 14.85 4.09
N LEU A 98 -3.28 15.92 3.47
CA LEU A 98 -2.32 16.83 4.09
C LEU A 98 -3.00 17.60 5.24
N GLY A 99 -2.73 17.17 6.47
CA GLY A 99 -3.29 17.76 7.69
C GLY A 99 -4.41 16.94 8.36
N LYS A 100 -4.81 15.80 7.80
CA LYS A 100 -5.71 14.86 8.48
C LYS A 100 -4.91 13.75 9.17
N ASP A 101 -5.09 13.65 10.47
CA ASP A 101 -4.55 12.57 11.31
C ASP A 101 -5.20 11.23 10.91
N VAL A 102 -4.37 10.21 10.71
CA VAL A 102 -4.75 8.88 10.20
C VAL A 102 -5.82 8.22 11.09
N ASP A 103 -5.87 8.59 12.36
CA ASP A 103 -6.80 8.03 13.35
C ASP A 103 -8.23 8.62 13.30
N LYS A 104 -8.48 9.68 12.51
CA LYS A 104 -9.82 10.30 12.38
C LYS A 104 -10.63 9.82 11.19
N ILE A 105 -10.05 9.05 10.29
CA ILE A 105 -10.71 8.62 9.04
C ILE A 105 -11.64 7.40 9.27
N GLY A 106 -11.56 6.73 10.43
CA GLY A 106 -12.40 5.56 10.77
C GLY A 106 -13.69 5.82 11.54
N ARG A 107 -14.09 7.08 11.78
CA ARG A 107 -15.31 7.42 12.56
C ARG A 107 -16.18 8.44 11.83
N ALA A 108 -16.75 8.01 10.71
CA ALA A 108 -17.89 8.68 10.09
C ALA A 108 -18.76 7.65 9.38
N HIS A 109 -19.30 6.70 10.15
CA HIS A 109 -20.65 6.15 9.93
C HIS A 109 -21.11 5.36 11.16
#